data_AF-A0A7Y0BDW3-F1
#
_entry.id   AF-A0A7Y0BDW3-F1
#
_cell.length_a   1.000
_cell.length_b   1.000
_cell.length_c   1.000
_cell.angle_alpha   90.00
_cell.angle_beta   90.00
_cell.angle_gamma   90.00
#
_symmetry.space_group_name_H-M   'P 1'
#
loop_
_entity.id
_entity.type
_entity.pdbx_description
1 polymer ?
#
loop_
_entity_poly.entity_id
_entity_poly.type
_entity_poly.pdbx_seq_one_letter_code
_entity_poly.pdbx_strand_id
1 'polypeptide(L)'
;MADAEQVKAEIRRLSGLADDKLMEQVVGYVTGGTGRRIPRDVQHAALTSPRLAPRVLDALELAAQRAKFFNPKRDDESKREQQARIAPWREKIKAAMPPFQDIVDDLAHEHAKALAALRDDAFIDRFTGFILGEPVPKPTSPRVEALAFRSHKVAARADKVCRLMLEEPAQFLAEPAPGESRTARDARLENFRQRVRIEMKFLRYGVQYAEARKGLMPSEPNHRLQALKLLGKEHPEELLTLLREVRAQARADKEQARQDQRAVRRAARPAVR
;
A
#
# COMPACT_ATOMS: atom_id res chain seq x y z
N MET A 1 -21.12 3.66 -25.08
CA MET A 1 -19.67 3.47 -24.97
C MET A 1 -19.04 4.84 -24.93
N ALA A 2 -18.05 5.05 -24.06
CA ALA A 2 -17.37 6.33 -23.97
C ALA A 2 -16.60 6.63 -25.28
N ASP A 3 -16.68 7.86 -25.76
CA ASP A 3 -15.92 8.33 -26.93
C ASP A 3 -14.42 8.36 -26.61
N ALA A 4 -13.60 7.67 -27.41
CA ALA A 4 -12.17 7.51 -27.17
C ALA A 4 -11.43 8.86 -27.14
N GLU A 5 -11.84 9.84 -27.95
CA GLU A 5 -11.22 11.18 -27.94
C GLU A 5 -11.58 11.95 -26.66
N GLN A 6 -12.81 11.78 -26.15
CA GLN A 6 -13.21 12.35 -24.87
C GLN A 6 -12.44 11.73 -23.70
N VAL A 7 -12.23 10.40 -23.73
CA VAL A 7 -11.42 9.70 -22.71
C VAL A 7 -9.97 10.19 -22.75
N LYS A 8 -9.35 10.33 -23.93
CA LYS A 8 -7.98 10.86 -24.06
C LYS A 8 -7.87 12.30 -23.54
N ALA A 9 -8.82 13.15 -23.90
CA ALA A 9 -8.89 14.54 -23.43
C ALA A 9 -9.00 14.58 -21.90
N GLU A 10 -9.82 13.71 -21.33
CA GLU A 10 -10.00 13.63 -19.88
C GLU A 10 -8.76 13.08 -19.17
N ILE A 11 -8.10 12.07 -19.71
CA ILE A 11 -6.81 11.58 -19.20
C ILE A 11 -5.78 12.71 -19.20
N ARG A 12 -5.70 13.50 -20.28
CA ARG A 12 -4.77 14.63 -20.39
C ARG A 12 -5.08 15.69 -19.32
N ARG A 13 -6.36 16.04 -19.14
CA ARG A 13 -6.81 16.99 -18.12
C ARG A 13 -6.44 16.52 -16.71
N LEU A 14 -6.84 15.30 -16.34
CA LEU A 14 -6.58 14.71 -15.03
C LEU A 14 -5.08 14.54 -14.76
N SER A 15 -4.30 14.19 -15.79
CA SER A 15 -2.83 14.08 -15.67
C SER A 15 -2.17 15.40 -15.30
N GLY A 16 -2.72 16.53 -15.76
CA GLY A 16 -2.20 17.87 -15.49
C GLY A 16 -2.63 18.46 -14.14
N LEU A 17 -3.52 17.79 -13.39
CA LEU A 17 -3.94 18.27 -12.08
C LEU A 17 -2.86 18.03 -11.01
N ALA A 18 -2.76 18.98 -10.08
CA ALA A 18 -2.08 18.77 -8.81
C ALA A 18 -2.77 17.68 -7.97
N ASP A 19 -2.02 17.02 -7.09
CA ASP A 19 -2.51 15.83 -6.36
C ASP A 19 -3.74 16.12 -5.50
N ASP A 20 -3.81 17.27 -4.82
CA ASP A 20 -4.98 17.65 -4.02
C ASP A 20 -6.24 17.83 -4.89
N LYS A 21 -6.08 18.42 -6.08
CA LYS A 21 -7.18 18.61 -7.03
C LYS A 21 -7.61 17.30 -7.68
N LEU A 22 -6.66 16.41 -7.97
CA LEU A 22 -6.99 15.07 -8.41
C LEU A 22 -7.76 14.30 -7.32
N MET A 23 -7.33 14.40 -6.07
CA MET A 23 -7.98 13.76 -4.93
C MET A 23 -9.42 14.25 -4.74
N GLU A 24 -9.67 15.56 -4.78
CA GLU A 24 -11.04 16.12 -4.74
C GLU A 24 -11.93 15.53 -5.86
N GLN A 25 -11.42 15.43 -7.09
CA GLN A 25 -12.16 14.91 -8.24
C GLN A 25 -12.47 13.41 -8.09
N VAL A 26 -11.48 12.61 -7.68
CA VAL A 26 -11.62 11.17 -7.46
C VAL A 26 -12.62 10.88 -6.34
N VAL A 27 -12.51 11.59 -5.21
CA VAL A 27 -13.47 11.49 -4.11
C VAL A 27 -14.87 11.87 -4.58
N GLY A 28 -15.01 12.96 -5.34
CA GLY A 28 -16.29 13.36 -5.93
C GLY A 28 -16.89 12.26 -6.81
N TYR A 29 -16.11 11.68 -7.70
CA TYR A 29 -16.53 10.59 -8.59
C TYR A 29 -17.02 9.36 -7.81
N VAL A 30 -16.24 8.90 -6.83
CA VAL A 30 -16.58 7.72 -6.02
C VAL A 30 -17.79 7.96 -5.13
N THR A 31 -17.87 9.14 -4.51
CA THR A 31 -18.96 9.46 -3.59
C THR A 31 -20.27 9.80 -4.30
N GLY A 32 -20.26 10.03 -5.61
CA GLY A 32 -21.44 10.32 -6.43
C GLY A 32 -21.74 11.82 -6.54
N GLY A 33 -20.71 12.66 -6.39
CA GLY A 33 -20.81 14.11 -6.56
C GLY A 33 -21.35 14.51 -7.94
N THR A 34 -22.09 15.62 -7.96
CA THR A 34 -22.91 16.06 -9.11
C THR A 34 -22.24 17.15 -9.97
N GLY A 35 -20.91 17.28 -9.95
CA GLY A 35 -20.13 18.23 -10.76
C GLY A 35 -20.14 17.87 -12.25
N ARG A 36 -21.28 18.07 -12.90
CA ARG A 36 -21.65 17.55 -14.23
C ARG A 36 -21.11 18.37 -15.39
N ARG A 37 -19.87 18.11 -15.83
CA ARG A 37 -19.41 18.51 -17.17
C ARG A 37 -18.98 17.36 -18.08
N ILE A 38 -18.65 16.20 -17.52
CA ILE A 38 -18.11 15.06 -18.28
C ILE A 38 -18.96 13.82 -17.98
N PRO A 39 -19.35 13.03 -19.00
CA PRO A 39 -20.06 11.78 -18.80
C PRO A 39 -19.35 10.84 -17.82
N ARG A 40 -20.12 10.13 -17.00
CA ARG A 40 -19.56 9.29 -15.91
C ARG A 40 -18.75 8.11 -16.43
N ASP A 41 -19.13 7.56 -17.58
CA ASP A 41 -18.40 6.51 -18.29
C ASP A 41 -17.05 7.02 -18.83
N VAL A 42 -16.98 8.25 -19.34
CA VAL A 42 -15.73 8.90 -19.74
C VAL A 42 -14.81 9.12 -18.54
N GLN A 43 -15.35 9.64 -17.43
CA GLN A 43 -14.59 9.81 -16.18
C GLN A 43 -14.07 8.46 -15.66
N HIS A 44 -14.93 7.44 -15.66
CA HIS A 44 -14.55 6.10 -15.23
C HIS A 44 -13.38 5.56 -16.06
N ALA A 45 -13.53 5.56 -17.38
CA ALA A 45 -12.50 5.06 -18.31
C ALA A 45 -11.18 5.82 -18.20
N ALA A 46 -11.23 7.14 -17.96
CA ALA A 46 -10.03 7.94 -17.74
C ALA A 46 -9.34 7.61 -16.41
N LEU A 47 -10.10 7.48 -15.32
CA LEU A 47 -9.57 7.15 -13.99
C LEU A 47 -8.98 5.74 -13.94
N THR A 48 -9.56 4.78 -14.67
CA THR A 48 -9.03 3.41 -14.80
C THR A 48 -7.95 3.29 -15.88
N SER A 49 -7.47 4.39 -16.46
CA SER A 49 -6.37 4.30 -17.41
C SER A 49 -5.07 3.91 -16.67
N PRO A 50 -4.20 3.06 -17.26
CA PRO A 50 -2.94 2.66 -16.62
C PRO A 50 -2.04 3.84 -16.24
N ARG A 51 -2.16 4.96 -16.97
CA ARG A 51 -1.42 6.20 -16.70
C ARG A 51 -1.87 6.90 -15.40
N LEU A 52 -3.14 6.80 -15.03
CA LEU A 52 -3.72 7.52 -13.88
C LEU A 52 -4.01 6.61 -12.69
N ALA A 53 -4.29 5.32 -12.92
CA ALA A 53 -4.69 4.38 -11.87
C ALA A 53 -3.78 4.40 -10.63
N PRO A 54 -2.43 4.49 -10.73
CA PRO A 54 -1.58 4.60 -9.54
C PRO A 54 -1.88 5.85 -8.69
N ARG A 55 -1.98 7.02 -9.34
CA ARG A 55 -2.29 8.30 -8.66
C ARG A 55 -3.71 8.34 -8.12
N VAL A 56 -4.65 7.71 -8.81
CA VAL A 56 -6.04 7.57 -8.35
C VAL A 56 -6.09 6.72 -7.08
N LEU A 57 -5.35 5.61 -7.05
CA LEU A 57 -5.25 4.78 -5.85
C LEU A 57 -4.59 5.53 -4.69
N ASP A 58 -3.51 6.29 -4.95
CA ASP A 58 -2.85 7.16 -3.95
C ASP A 58 -3.85 8.16 -3.34
N ALA A 59 -4.62 8.81 -4.21
CA ALA A 59 -5.65 9.76 -3.81
C ALA A 59 -6.74 9.11 -2.94
N LEU A 60 -7.22 7.91 -3.30
CA LEU A 60 -8.24 7.20 -2.51
C LEU A 60 -7.71 6.79 -1.14
N GLU A 61 -6.48 6.28 -1.06
CA GLU A 61 -5.86 5.89 0.21
C GLU A 61 -5.65 7.09 1.13
N LEU A 62 -5.12 8.19 0.57
CA LEU A 62 -4.93 9.44 1.29
C LEU A 62 -6.28 10.02 1.74
N ALA A 63 -7.30 9.97 0.90
CA ALA A 63 -8.64 10.42 1.24
C ALA A 63 -9.26 9.59 2.38
N ALA A 64 -9.09 8.27 2.37
CA ALA A 64 -9.56 7.40 3.45
C ALA A 64 -8.90 7.72 4.79
N GLN A 65 -7.58 8.00 4.78
CA GLN A 65 -6.83 8.45 5.96
C GLN A 65 -7.29 9.83 6.42
N ARG A 66 -7.45 10.78 5.48
CA ARG A 66 -7.89 12.17 5.70
C ARG A 66 -9.41 12.33 5.71
N ALA A 67 -10.18 11.30 6.05
CA ALA A 67 -11.64 11.35 5.95
C ALA A 67 -12.31 12.53 6.71
N LYS A 68 -11.69 13.00 7.81
CA LYS A 68 -12.16 14.16 8.59
C LYS A 68 -12.04 15.49 7.84
N PHE A 69 -11.09 15.61 6.90
CA PHE A 69 -10.95 16.79 6.05
C PHE A 69 -12.15 16.91 5.10
N PHE A 70 -12.56 15.80 4.48
CA PHE A 70 -13.72 15.75 3.59
C PHE A 70 -15.07 15.79 4.33
N ASN A 71 -15.05 15.48 5.62
CA ASN A 71 -16.24 15.42 6.47
C ASN A 71 -15.96 16.18 7.77
N PRO A 72 -15.88 17.52 7.70
CA PRO A 72 -15.67 18.34 8.88
C PRO A 72 -16.76 18.09 9.90
N LYS A 73 -16.39 18.32 11.16
CA LYS A 73 -17.30 18.18 12.30
C LYS A 73 -18.38 19.26 12.17
N ARG A 74 -19.65 18.89 12.40
CA ARG A 74 -20.76 19.86 12.47
C ARG A 74 -20.82 20.47 13.87
N ASP A 75 -21.39 21.67 13.97
CA ASP A 75 -21.42 22.45 15.23
C ASP A 75 -22.07 21.67 16.38
N ASP A 76 -23.18 20.97 16.10
CA ASP A 76 -23.96 20.22 17.10
C ASP A 76 -23.53 18.75 17.25
N GLU A 77 -22.49 18.32 16.55
CA GLU A 77 -22.07 16.92 16.49
C GLU A 77 -21.02 16.62 17.56
N SER A 78 -21.04 15.44 18.18
CA SER A 78 -19.95 14.94 19.02
C SER A 78 -18.86 14.28 18.18
N LYS A 79 -17.66 14.07 18.75
CA LYS A 79 -16.58 13.34 18.06
C LYS A 79 -17.00 11.91 17.67
N ARG A 80 -17.85 11.27 18.50
CA ARG A 80 -18.34 9.89 18.26
C ARG A 80 -19.35 9.86 17.12
N GLU A 81 -20.26 10.82 17.07
CA GLU A 81 -21.23 10.97 15.97
C GLU A 81 -20.53 11.29 14.65
N GLN A 82 -19.51 12.16 14.67
CA GLN A 82 -18.68 12.44 13.49
C GLN A 82 -18.03 11.15 12.97
N GLN A 83 -17.45 10.33 13.85
CA GLN A 83 -16.85 9.06 13.44
C GLN A 83 -17.88 8.08 12.87
N ALA A 84 -19.05 7.97 13.49
CA ALA A 84 -20.13 7.11 12.99
C ALA A 84 -20.62 7.55 11.61
N ARG A 85 -20.72 8.87 11.36
CA ARG A 85 -21.07 9.44 10.05
C ARG A 85 -19.98 9.23 9.00
N ILE A 86 -18.71 9.33 9.40
CA ILE A 86 -17.55 9.15 8.50
C ILE A 86 -17.34 7.67 8.13
N ALA A 87 -17.70 6.72 9.00
CA ALA A 87 -17.41 5.31 8.77
C ALA A 87 -17.98 4.76 7.43
N PRO A 88 -19.27 4.96 7.08
CA PRO A 88 -19.79 4.56 5.78
C PRO A 88 -19.08 5.22 4.60
N TRP A 89 -18.69 6.49 4.74
CA TRP A 89 -17.94 7.21 3.72
C TRP A 89 -16.56 6.56 3.49
N ARG A 90 -15.85 6.20 4.57
CA ARG A 90 -14.56 5.50 4.49
C ARG A 90 -14.70 4.15 3.80
N GLU A 91 -15.72 3.37 4.17
CA GLU A 91 -15.96 2.07 3.55
C GLU A 91 -16.30 2.20 2.06
N LYS A 92 -17.05 3.25 1.67
CA LYS A 92 -17.30 3.54 0.25
C LYS A 92 -16.02 3.87 -0.53
N ILE A 93 -15.12 4.67 0.06
CA ILE A 93 -13.82 4.98 -0.55
C ILE A 93 -12.96 3.72 -0.68
N LYS A 94 -12.87 2.89 0.37
CA LYS A 94 -12.14 1.62 0.33
C LYS A 94 -12.71 0.64 -0.71
N ALA A 95 -14.02 0.53 -0.79
CA ALA A 95 -14.70 -0.35 -1.74
C ALA A 95 -14.46 0.05 -3.21
N ALA A 96 -14.03 1.28 -3.48
CA ALA A 96 -13.69 1.75 -4.81
C ALA A 96 -12.23 1.48 -5.21
N MET A 97 -11.36 1.09 -4.28
CA MET A 97 -9.93 0.84 -4.55
C MET A 97 -9.64 -0.39 -5.43
N PRO A 98 -10.33 -1.55 -5.29
CA PRO A 98 -9.88 -2.80 -5.94
C PRO A 98 -9.65 -2.71 -7.45
N PRO A 99 -10.51 -2.09 -8.27
CA PRO A 99 -10.26 -2.00 -9.72
C PRO A 99 -8.97 -1.26 -10.07
N PHE A 100 -8.56 -0.28 -9.25
CA PHE A 100 -7.31 0.45 -9.45
C PHE A 100 -6.11 -0.33 -8.90
N GLN A 101 -6.30 -1.13 -7.85
CA GLN A 101 -5.27 -2.04 -7.34
C GLN A 101 -4.91 -3.07 -8.40
N ASP A 102 -5.90 -3.69 -9.04
CA ASP A 102 -5.67 -4.68 -10.11
C ASP A 102 -4.81 -4.11 -11.25
N ILE A 103 -5.13 -2.89 -11.72
CA ILE A 103 -4.34 -2.21 -12.77
C ILE A 103 -2.92 -1.90 -12.30
N VAL A 104 -2.76 -1.47 -11.05
CA VAL A 104 -1.43 -1.17 -10.48
C VAL A 104 -0.60 -2.44 -10.35
N ASP A 105 -1.22 -3.55 -9.94
CA ASP A 105 -0.56 -4.85 -9.81
C ASP A 105 -0.13 -5.40 -11.18
N ASP A 106 -0.96 -5.26 -12.22
CA ASP A 106 -0.60 -5.62 -13.59
C ASP A 106 0.58 -4.78 -14.10
N LEU A 107 0.55 -3.47 -13.86
CA LEU A 107 1.67 -2.58 -14.21
C LEU A 107 2.95 -2.94 -13.46
N ALA A 108 2.86 -3.26 -12.17
CA ALA A 108 3.99 -3.68 -11.37
C ALA A 108 4.54 -5.03 -11.86
N HIS A 109 3.67 -5.94 -12.30
CA HIS A 109 4.07 -7.21 -12.88
C HIS A 109 4.86 -7.04 -14.19
N GLU A 110 4.37 -6.21 -15.11
CA GLU A 110 5.09 -5.92 -16.36
C GLU A 110 6.40 -5.17 -16.10
N HIS A 111 6.40 -4.20 -15.18
CA HIS A 111 7.62 -3.48 -14.83
C HIS A 111 8.64 -4.41 -14.15
N ALA A 112 8.20 -5.36 -13.33
CA ALA A 112 9.06 -6.39 -12.75
C ALA A 112 9.72 -7.28 -13.81
N LYS A 113 9.02 -7.60 -14.91
CA LYS A 113 9.64 -8.32 -16.05
C LYS A 113 10.74 -7.49 -16.69
N ALA A 114 10.50 -6.19 -16.90
CA ALA A 114 11.50 -5.29 -17.45
C ALA A 114 12.74 -5.19 -16.53
N LEU A 115 12.54 -5.02 -15.22
CA LEU A 115 13.63 -5.00 -14.23
C LEU A 115 14.41 -6.32 -14.17
N ALA A 116 13.71 -7.46 -14.28
CA ALA A 116 14.35 -8.78 -14.30
C ALA A 116 15.23 -8.98 -15.55
N ALA A 117 14.92 -8.32 -16.66
CA ALA A 117 15.70 -8.37 -17.90
C ALA A 117 16.92 -7.44 -17.90
N LEU A 118 17.05 -6.53 -16.93
CA LEU A 118 18.21 -5.64 -16.83
C LEU A 118 19.48 -6.42 -16.46
N ARG A 119 20.62 -5.97 -17.01
CA ARG A 119 21.96 -6.40 -16.57
C ARG A 119 22.21 -5.99 -15.11
N ASP A 120 23.16 -6.64 -14.45
CA ASP A 120 23.44 -6.44 -13.02
C ASP A 120 23.74 -4.98 -12.68
N ASP A 121 24.64 -4.32 -13.41
CA ASP A 121 25.00 -2.92 -13.16
C ASP A 121 23.78 -1.98 -13.28
N ALA A 122 23.04 -2.09 -14.40
CA ALA A 122 21.85 -1.27 -14.63
C ALA A 122 20.74 -1.53 -13.60
N PHE A 123 20.65 -2.78 -13.11
CA PHE A 123 19.71 -3.13 -12.05
C PHE A 123 20.11 -2.52 -10.71
N ILE A 124 21.40 -2.62 -10.36
CA ILE A 124 21.96 -2.05 -9.13
C ILE A 124 21.79 -0.53 -9.14
N ASP A 125 22.11 0.13 -10.25
CA ASP A 125 21.96 1.59 -10.40
C ASP A 125 20.51 2.01 -10.19
N ARG A 126 19.55 1.33 -10.87
CA ARG A 126 18.14 1.68 -10.73
C ARG A 126 17.61 1.42 -9.32
N PHE A 127 18.00 0.31 -8.70
CA PHE A 127 17.60 -0.01 -7.34
C PHE A 127 18.21 0.95 -6.31
N THR A 128 19.46 1.38 -6.51
CA THR A 128 20.11 2.40 -5.70
C THR A 128 19.36 3.72 -5.80
N GLY A 129 19.05 4.17 -7.01
CA GLY A 129 18.24 5.36 -7.23
C GLY A 129 16.87 5.28 -6.53
N PHE A 130 16.22 4.13 -6.58
CA PHE A 130 14.97 3.89 -5.84
C PHE A 130 15.14 4.06 -4.32
N ILE A 131 16.19 3.49 -3.71
CA ILE A 131 16.48 3.65 -2.26
C ILE A 131 16.78 5.12 -1.92
N LEU A 132 17.49 5.83 -2.79
CA LEU A 132 17.82 7.25 -2.61
C LEU A 132 16.60 8.16 -2.82
N GLY A 133 15.51 7.66 -3.41
CA GLY A 133 14.30 8.42 -3.69
C GLY A 133 14.41 9.26 -4.96
N GLU A 134 15.23 8.81 -5.92
CA GLU A 134 15.34 9.44 -7.23
C GLU A 134 14.01 9.38 -8.00
N PRO A 135 13.74 10.39 -8.85
CA PRO A 135 12.51 10.41 -9.64
C PRO A 135 12.42 9.18 -10.55
N VAL A 136 11.23 8.58 -10.58
CA VAL A 136 10.96 7.42 -11.43
C VAL A 136 10.83 7.85 -12.89
N PRO A 137 11.49 7.14 -13.83
CA PRO A 137 11.30 7.39 -15.26
C PRO A 137 9.84 7.22 -15.67
N LYS A 138 9.28 8.23 -16.34
CA LYS A 138 7.95 8.13 -16.94
C LYS A 138 7.96 7.02 -18.02
N PRO A 139 6.87 6.25 -18.18
CA PRO A 139 5.53 6.43 -17.60
C PRO A 139 5.31 5.77 -16.23
N THR A 140 6.33 5.15 -15.63
CA THR A 140 6.20 4.39 -14.39
C THR A 140 5.97 5.32 -13.20
N SER A 141 5.14 4.87 -12.25
CA SER A 141 4.91 5.60 -10.99
C SER A 141 5.81 5.06 -9.86
N PRO A 142 6.12 5.87 -8.84
CA PRO A 142 6.87 5.42 -7.66
C PRO A 142 6.27 4.18 -6.98
N ARG A 143 4.94 4.11 -6.91
CA ARG A 143 4.24 2.94 -6.37
C ARG A 143 4.47 1.70 -7.21
N VAL A 144 4.29 1.79 -8.53
CA VAL A 144 4.45 0.65 -9.44
C VAL A 144 5.88 0.13 -9.38
N GLU A 145 6.85 1.03 -9.32
CA GLU A 145 8.26 0.66 -9.18
C GLU A 145 8.57 -0.04 -7.85
N ALA A 146 8.09 0.49 -6.73
CA ALA A 146 8.27 -0.13 -5.41
C ALA A 146 7.70 -1.56 -5.40
N LEU A 147 6.50 -1.76 -5.95
CA LEU A 147 5.86 -3.07 -6.04
C LEU A 147 6.64 -4.01 -6.99
N ALA A 148 7.18 -3.49 -8.09
CA ALA A 148 7.95 -4.28 -9.03
C ALA A 148 9.27 -4.81 -8.42
N PHE A 149 10.00 -3.98 -7.66
CA PHE A 149 11.20 -4.41 -6.94
C PHE A 149 10.89 -5.48 -5.88
N ARG A 150 9.73 -5.37 -5.22
CA ARG A 150 9.25 -6.32 -4.21
C ARG A 150 8.63 -7.59 -4.81
N SER A 151 8.50 -7.66 -6.12
CA SER A 151 7.96 -8.84 -6.79
C SER A 151 8.89 -10.05 -6.66
N HIS A 152 8.31 -11.24 -6.62
CA HIS A 152 9.06 -12.50 -6.55
C HIS A 152 10.11 -12.69 -7.66
N LYS A 153 9.95 -12.03 -8.82
CA LYS A 153 10.89 -12.10 -9.95
C LYS A 153 12.23 -11.43 -9.64
N VAL A 154 12.21 -10.41 -8.78
CA VAL A 154 13.33 -9.47 -8.60
C VAL A 154 13.76 -9.37 -7.13
N ALA A 155 12.85 -9.66 -6.18
CA ALA A 155 13.07 -9.46 -4.75
C ALA A 155 14.34 -10.12 -4.21
N ALA A 156 14.67 -11.35 -4.65
CA ALA A 156 15.90 -12.02 -4.23
C ALA A 156 17.16 -11.33 -4.75
N ARG A 157 17.11 -10.73 -5.94
CA ARG A 157 18.21 -9.95 -6.51
C ARG A 157 18.35 -8.62 -5.77
N ALA A 158 17.23 -7.93 -5.53
CA ALA A 158 17.20 -6.71 -4.72
C ALA A 158 17.73 -6.94 -3.30
N ASP A 159 17.37 -8.06 -2.65
CA ASP A 159 17.84 -8.40 -1.29
C ASP A 159 19.36 -8.56 -1.24
N LYS A 160 19.96 -9.18 -2.27
CA LYS A 160 21.44 -9.26 -2.39
C LYS A 160 22.07 -7.88 -2.48
N VAL A 161 21.50 -6.97 -3.26
CA VAL A 161 21.98 -5.59 -3.37
C VAL A 161 21.82 -4.86 -2.04
N CYS A 162 20.71 -5.05 -1.31
CA CYS A 162 20.55 -4.47 0.03
C CYS A 162 21.64 -4.93 1.01
N ARG A 163 22.04 -6.21 0.98
CA ARG A 163 23.14 -6.70 1.82
C ARG A 163 24.45 -5.99 1.49
N LEU A 164 24.78 -5.88 0.20
CA LEU A 164 25.95 -5.16 -0.26
C LEU A 164 25.92 -3.67 0.14
N MET A 165 24.75 -3.02 0.06
CA MET A 165 24.56 -1.63 0.51
C MET A 165 24.77 -1.45 2.02
N LEU A 166 24.49 -2.46 2.84
CA LEU A 166 24.73 -2.40 4.29
C LEU A 166 26.21 -2.63 4.64
N GLU A 167 26.86 -3.55 3.93
CA GLU A 167 28.28 -3.87 4.08
C GLU A 167 29.16 -2.70 3.60
N GLU A 168 28.87 -2.18 2.39
CA GLU A 168 29.69 -1.20 1.69
C GLU A 168 28.89 0.05 1.25
N PRO A 169 28.27 0.79 2.19
CA PRO A 169 27.36 1.90 1.85
C PRO A 169 28.03 3.05 1.09
N ALA A 170 29.34 3.21 1.22
CA ALA A 170 30.10 4.26 0.56
C ALA A 170 30.10 4.14 -0.97
N GLN A 171 29.95 2.93 -1.52
CA GLN A 171 29.92 2.71 -2.98
C GLN A 171 28.61 3.18 -3.63
N PHE A 172 27.53 3.26 -2.84
CA PHE A 172 26.18 3.57 -3.32
C PHE A 172 25.76 5.01 -3.05
N LEU A 173 26.64 5.78 -2.40
CA LEU A 173 26.38 7.16 -2.03
C LEU A 173 27.29 8.08 -2.84
N ALA A 174 26.75 9.26 -3.19
CA ALA A 174 27.56 10.32 -3.76
C ALA A 174 28.73 10.68 -2.82
N GLU A 175 29.81 11.17 -3.42
CA GLU A 175 30.97 11.65 -2.69
C GLU A 175 30.56 12.70 -1.65
N PRO A 176 31.21 12.71 -0.48
CA PRO A 176 30.96 13.70 0.55
C PRO A 176 31.16 15.11 -0.02
N ALA A 177 30.23 16.02 0.29
CA ALA A 177 30.37 17.41 -0.11
C ALA A 177 31.66 18.02 0.49
N PRO A 178 32.33 18.95 -0.20
CA PRO A 178 33.52 19.60 0.34
C PRO A 178 33.19 20.29 1.67
N GLY A 179 33.89 19.92 2.74
CA GLY A 179 33.64 20.41 4.09
C GLY A 179 32.51 19.70 4.86
N GLU A 180 31.99 18.56 4.39
CA GLU A 180 31.03 17.73 5.13
C GLU A 180 31.62 17.37 6.51
N SER A 181 30.93 17.78 7.59
CA SER A 181 31.35 17.44 8.94
C SER A 181 31.23 15.93 9.17
N ARG A 182 32.06 15.38 10.07
CA ARG A 182 32.00 13.96 10.43
C ARG A 182 30.59 13.54 10.85
N THR A 183 29.92 14.36 11.66
CA THR A 183 28.54 14.12 12.12
C THR A 183 27.53 14.10 10.98
N ALA A 184 27.66 15.01 10.00
CA ALA A 184 26.78 15.03 8.82
C ALA A 184 26.96 13.77 7.96
N ARG A 185 28.20 13.33 7.78
CA ARG A 185 28.53 12.09 7.08
C ARG A 185 27.94 10.87 7.78
N ASP A 186 28.11 10.76 9.10
CA ASP A 186 27.57 9.65 9.91
C ASP A 186 26.03 9.62 9.85
N ALA A 187 25.38 10.79 9.93
CA ALA A 187 23.93 10.90 9.78
C ALA A 187 23.45 10.49 8.37
N ARG A 188 24.17 10.89 7.32
CA ARG A 188 23.88 10.49 5.93
C ARG A 188 23.98 8.98 5.74
N LEU A 189 25.04 8.36 6.27
CA LEU A 189 25.23 6.91 6.24
C LEU A 189 24.14 6.17 7.01
N GLU A 190 23.77 6.64 8.20
CA GLU A 190 22.73 5.99 8.98
C GLU A 190 21.34 6.15 8.33
N ASN A 191 21.03 7.32 7.77
CA ASN A 191 19.79 7.52 7.00
C ASN A 191 19.72 6.56 5.80
N PHE A 192 20.82 6.38 5.08
CA PHE A 192 20.89 5.41 3.98
C PHE A 192 20.65 3.98 4.47
N ARG A 193 21.36 3.54 5.51
CA ARG A 193 21.18 2.21 6.12
C ARG A 193 19.74 1.99 6.61
N GLN A 194 19.11 3.01 7.20
CA GLN A 194 17.72 2.92 7.63
C GLN A 194 16.78 2.68 6.45
N ARG A 195 16.95 3.40 5.34
CA ARG A 195 16.16 3.18 4.12
C ARG A 195 16.36 1.77 3.57
N VAL A 196 17.60 1.28 3.50
CA VAL A 196 17.91 -0.08 3.07
C VAL A 196 17.24 -1.12 3.98
N ARG A 197 17.35 -0.98 5.31
CA ARG A 197 16.70 -1.88 6.28
C ARG A 197 15.18 -1.87 6.16
N ILE A 198 14.57 -0.71 5.89
CA ILE A 198 13.13 -0.62 5.64
C ILE A 198 12.77 -1.42 4.40
N GLU A 199 13.51 -1.26 3.31
CA GLU A 199 13.22 -1.98 2.07
C GLU A 199 13.41 -3.49 2.21
N MET A 200 14.48 -3.95 2.88
CA MET A 200 14.69 -5.38 3.17
C MET A 200 13.49 -6.03 3.87
N LYS A 201 12.82 -5.31 4.79
CA LYS A 201 11.61 -5.83 5.46
C LYS A 201 10.46 -6.09 4.46
N PHE A 202 10.34 -5.26 3.43
CA PHE A 202 9.34 -5.48 2.38
C PHE A 202 9.74 -6.59 1.41
N LEU A 203 11.01 -6.65 1.02
CA LEU A 203 11.54 -7.70 0.13
C LEU A 203 11.38 -9.10 0.72
N ARG A 204 11.50 -9.22 2.05
CA ARG A 204 11.29 -10.47 2.80
C ARG A 204 9.99 -11.18 2.41
N TYR A 205 8.89 -10.45 2.28
CA TYR A 205 7.60 -11.04 1.88
C TYR A 205 7.65 -11.58 0.44
N GLY A 206 8.29 -10.84 -0.47
CA GLY A 206 8.47 -11.27 -1.86
C GLY A 206 9.35 -12.51 -2.00
N VAL A 207 10.44 -12.59 -1.22
CA VAL A 207 11.35 -13.75 -1.18
C VAL A 207 10.63 -14.98 -0.60
N GLN A 208 9.97 -14.84 0.56
CA GLN A 208 9.22 -15.94 1.19
C GLN A 208 8.09 -16.45 0.29
N TYR A 209 7.41 -15.55 -0.43
CA TYR A 209 6.38 -15.94 -1.40
C TYR A 209 6.96 -16.72 -2.59
N ALA A 210 8.15 -16.34 -3.08
CA ALA A 210 8.85 -17.07 -4.15
C ALA A 210 9.25 -18.48 -3.71
N GLU A 211 9.72 -18.65 -2.47
CA GLU A 211 10.05 -19.93 -1.87
C GLU A 211 8.81 -20.82 -1.71
N ALA A 212 7.72 -20.25 -1.18
CA ALA A 212 6.45 -20.96 -0.99
C ALA A 212 5.87 -21.50 -2.32
N ARG A 213 5.98 -20.75 -3.42
CA ARG A 213 5.55 -21.22 -4.76
C ARG A 213 6.34 -22.43 -5.27
N LYS A 214 7.59 -22.59 -4.83
CA LYS A 214 8.43 -23.75 -5.16
C LYS A 214 8.17 -24.93 -4.23
N GLY A 215 7.16 -24.85 -3.35
CA GLY A 215 6.90 -25.84 -2.32
C GLY A 215 7.96 -25.87 -1.22
N LEU A 216 8.84 -24.87 -1.17
CA LEU A 216 9.85 -24.75 -0.14
C LEU A 216 9.23 -24.08 1.09
N MET A 217 9.52 -24.64 2.27
CA MET A 217 9.20 -23.97 3.53
C MET A 217 9.90 -22.60 3.59
N PRO A 218 9.31 -21.59 4.26
CA PRO A 218 9.97 -20.32 4.46
C PRO A 218 11.40 -20.52 4.99
N SER A 219 12.40 -19.97 4.32
CA SER A 219 13.82 -20.19 4.62
C SER A 219 14.23 -19.66 5.99
N GLU A 220 13.49 -18.67 6.51
CA GLU A 220 13.75 -18.13 7.82
C GLU A 220 12.96 -18.85 8.91
N PRO A 221 13.63 -19.24 10.01
CA PRO A 221 12.95 -19.81 11.16
C PRO A 221 11.93 -18.81 11.71
N ASN A 222 10.65 -19.19 11.74
CA ASN A 222 9.63 -18.44 12.46
C ASN A 222 9.87 -18.62 13.96
N HIS A 223 10.73 -17.79 14.55
CA HIS A 223 11.12 -17.89 15.96
C HIS A 223 9.93 -17.84 16.92
N ARG A 224 8.85 -17.14 16.55
CA ARG A 224 7.60 -17.14 17.34
C ARG A 224 6.94 -18.51 17.34
N LEU A 225 6.86 -19.15 16.18
CA LEU A 225 6.34 -20.51 16.05
C LEU A 225 7.26 -21.54 16.71
N GLN A 226 8.58 -21.36 16.62
CA GLN A 226 9.57 -22.20 17.29
C GLN A 226 9.48 -22.06 18.82
N ALA A 227 9.38 -20.83 19.33
CA ALA A 227 9.17 -20.57 20.76
C ALA A 227 7.85 -21.17 21.24
N LEU A 228 6.76 -21.03 20.47
CA LEU A 228 5.49 -21.71 20.78
C LEU A 228 5.60 -23.24 20.75
N LYS A 229 6.42 -23.79 19.85
CA LYS A 229 6.67 -25.24 19.78
C LYS A 229 7.50 -25.74 20.96
N LEU A 230 8.46 -24.94 21.44
CA LEU A 230 9.23 -25.22 22.66
C LEU A 230 8.35 -25.12 23.90
N LEU A 231 7.60 -24.02 24.02
CA LEU A 231 6.64 -23.82 25.11
C LEU A 231 5.55 -24.88 25.14
N GLY A 232 5.07 -25.34 23.98
CA GLY A 232 4.11 -26.44 23.88
C GLY A 232 4.70 -27.83 24.20
N LYS A 233 6.02 -27.99 24.17
CA LYS A 233 6.70 -29.20 24.64
C LYS A 233 6.92 -29.17 26.16
N GLU A 234 7.26 -28.01 26.70
CA GLU A 234 7.56 -27.84 28.13
C GLU A 234 6.30 -27.68 28.98
N HIS A 235 5.31 -26.95 28.47
CA HIS A 235 4.06 -26.59 29.17
C HIS A 235 2.83 -26.82 28.27
N PRO A 236 2.53 -28.08 27.89
CA PRO A 236 1.45 -28.38 26.95
C PRO A 236 0.07 -27.96 27.47
N GLU A 237 -0.20 -28.14 28.77
CA GLU A 237 -1.52 -27.84 29.36
C GLU A 237 -1.77 -26.34 29.52
N GLU A 238 -0.75 -25.58 29.91
CA GLU A 238 -0.82 -24.11 30.01
C GLU A 238 -1.01 -23.48 28.63
N LEU A 239 -0.28 -23.97 27.62
CA LEU A 239 -0.45 -23.52 26.24
C LEU A 239 -1.85 -23.83 25.69
N LEU A 240 -2.38 -25.03 25.97
CA LEU A 240 -3.74 -25.40 25.58
C LEU A 240 -4.79 -24.51 26.26
N THR A 241 -4.58 -24.15 27.52
CA THR A 241 -5.46 -23.26 28.29
C THR A 241 -5.46 -21.86 27.71
N LEU A 242 -4.29 -21.27 27.48
CA LEU A 242 -4.12 -19.97 26.82
C LEU A 242 -4.72 -19.96 25.40
N LEU A 243 -4.52 -21.02 24.62
CA LEU A 243 -5.11 -21.12 23.28
C LEU A 243 -6.63 -21.25 23.33
N ARG A 244 -7.20 -21.92 24.34
CA ARG A 244 -8.65 -21.99 24.56
C ARG A 244 -9.20 -20.63 24.97
N GLU A 245 -8.54 -19.90 25.85
CA GLU A 245 -8.90 -18.55 26.26
C GLU A 245 -8.88 -17.58 25.08
N VAL A 246 -7.80 -17.56 24.30
CA VAL A 246 -7.68 -16.73 23.10
C VAL A 246 -8.74 -17.09 22.06
N ARG A 247 -9.05 -18.37 21.86
CA ARG A 247 -10.13 -18.81 20.96
C ARG A 247 -11.51 -18.45 21.48
N ALA A 248 -11.73 -18.53 22.80
CA ALA A 248 -12.98 -18.15 23.43
C ALA A 248 -13.22 -16.64 23.30
N GLN A 249 -12.18 -15.84 23.58
CA GLN A 249 -12.23 -14.38 23.40
C GLN A 249 -12.52 -14.01 21.94
N ALA A 250 -11.81 -14.61 20.99
CA ALA A 250 -12.04 -14.35 19.56
C ALA A 250 -13.46 -14.78 19.09
N ARG A 251 -14.04 -15.83 19.69
CA ARG A 251 -15.43 -16.23 19.42
C ARG A 251 -16.41 -15.24 20.03
N ALA A 252 -16.19 -14.81 21.27
CA ALA A 252 -17.00 -13.81 21.95
C ALA A 252 -16.99 -12.48 21.18
N ASP A 253 -15.82 -12.00 20.75
CA ASP A 253 -15.68 -10.77 19.95
C ASP A 253 -16.44 -10.88 18.61
N LYS A 254 -16.40 -12.06 17.98
CA LYS A 254 -17.12 -12.33 16.71
C LYS A 254 -18.64 -12.44 16.91
N GLU A 255 -19.08 -12.99 18.03
CA GLU A 255 -20.51 -13.04 18.39
C GLU A 255 -21.04 -11.66 18.75
N GLN A 256 -20.27 -10.88 19.53
CA GLN A 256 -20.56 -9.47 19.83
C GLN A 256 -20.71 -8.68 18.52
N ALA A 257 -19.74 -8.80 17.60
CA ALA A 257 -19.79 -8.15 16.29
C ALA A 257 -21.00 -8.59 15.45
N ARG A 258 -21.43 -9.86 15.54
CA ARG A 258 -22.64 -10.37 14.86
C ARG A 258 -23.92 -9.85 15.51
N GLN A 259 -23.97 -9.74 16.83
CA GLN A 259 -25.10 -9.17 17.56
C GLN A 259 -25.24 -7.68 17.27
N ASP A 260 -24.13 -6.94 17.26
CA ASP A 260 -24.08 -5.53 16.86
C ASP A 260 -24.56 -5.34 15.42
N GLN A 261 -24.10 -6.18 14.48
CA GLN A 261 -24.59 -6.17 13.09
C GLN A 261 -26.09 -6.48 12.98
N ARG A 262 -26.62 -7.40 13.81
CA ARG A 262 -28.05 -7.75 13.83
C ARG A 262 -28.90 -6.65 14.46
N ALA A 263 -28.40 -6.00 15.52
CA ALA A 263 -29.04 -4.85 16.15
C ALA A 263 -29.12 -3.68 15.17
N VAL A 264 -28.04 -3.40 14.44
CA VAL A 264 -28.00 -2.40 13.37
C VAL A 264 -28.99 -2.74 12.25
N ARG A 265 -29.09 -4.01 11.83
CA ARG A 265 -30.08 -4.45 10.82
C ARG A 265 -31.53 -4.36 11.30
N ARG A 266 -31.81 -4.62 12.58
CA ARG A 266 -33.16 -4.50 13.16
C ARG A 266 -33.58 -3.04 13.32
N ALA A 267 -32.66 -2.17 13.73
CA ALA A 267 -32.89 -0.74 13.80
C ALA A 267 -33.06 -0.08 12.41
N ALA A 268 -32.50 -0.68 11.35
CA ALA A 268 -32.63 -0.22 9.96
C ALA A 268 -33.88 -0.75 9.22
N ARG A 269 -34.74 -1.57 9.86
CA ARG A 269 -36.00 -2.01 9.27
C ARG A 269 -37.08 -0.96 9.61
N PRO A 270 -37.68 -0.25 8.64
CA PRO A 270 -38.75 0.69 8.95
C PRO A 270 -39.93 -0.08 9.55
N ALA A 271 -40.45 0.42 10.68
CA ALA A 271 -41.73 -0.02 11.18
C ALA A 271 -42.77 0.34 10.12
N VAL A 272 -43.27 -0.66 9.39
CA VAL A 272 -44.43 -0.47 8.51
C VAL A 272 -45.63 -0.26 9.42
N ARG A 273 -46.01 1.00 9.59
CA ARG A 273 -47.33 1.46 9.99
C ARG A 273 -47.62 2.75 9.25
#